data_AF-A0A3A8ZQ88-F1
#
_entry.id   AF-A0A3A8ZQ88-F1
#
_cell.length_a   1.000
_cell.length_b   1.000
_cell.length_c   1.000
_cell.angle_alpha   90.00
_cell.angle_beta   90.00
_cell.angle_gamma   90.00
#
_symmetry.space_group_name_H-M   'P 1'
#
loop_
_entity.id
_entity.type
_entity.pdbx_description
1 polymer ?
#
loop_
_entity_poly.entity_id
_entity_poly.type
_entity_poly.pdbx_seq_one_letter_code
_entity_poly.pdbx_strand_id
1 'polypeptide(L)' 'MYHKDPEGGHFNILTREAEGCMTEIHHRMPLILHREEMESWLFSITEAEKLLDRHFTELQRQKSETGGYRQMSLF' A
#
# COMPACT_ATOMS: atom_id res chain seq x y z
N MET A 1 -10.85 -2.28 7.65
CA MET A 1 -11.43 -3.65 7.80
C MET A 1 -10.34 -4.63 8.26
N TYR A 2 -10.13 -4.76 9.57
CA TYR A 2 -9.27 -5.80 10.16
C TYR A 2 -10.18 -6.96 10.58
N HIS A 3 -9.90 -8.16 10.09
CA HIS A 3 -10.50 -9.39 10.59
C HIS A 3 -9.39 -10.19 11.28
N LYS A 4 -9.52 -10.35 12.60
CA LYS A 4 -8.63 -11.22 13.35
C LYS A 4 -8.94 -12.66 12.94
N ASP A 5 -7.98 -13.31 12.31
CA ASP A 5 -8.10 -14.71 11.98
C ASP A 5 -8.15 -15.56 13.28
N PRO A 6 -9.04 -16.57 13.36
CA PRO A 6 -9.22 -17.38 14.57
C PRO A 6 -7.99 -18.20 14.97
N GLU A 7 -7.10 -18.54 14.04
CA GLU A 7 -5.90 -19.37 14.27
C GLU A 7 -4.66 -18.55 14.64
N GLY A 8 -4.68 -17.22 14.45
CA GLY A 8 -3.53 -16.35 14.72
C GLY A 8 -3.48 -15.12 13.83
N GLY A 9 -2.52 -14.23 14.05
CA GLY A 9 -2.44 -12.92 13.40
C GLY A 9 -2.07 -12.95 11.91
N HIS A 10 -3.00 -13.37 11.06
CA HIS A 10 -2.88 -13.23 9.62
C HIS A 10 -3.34 -11.85 9.17
N PHE A 11 -2.60 -11.23 8.25
CA PHE A 11 -3.00 -10.00 7.59
C PHE A 11 -2.65 -10.08 6.10
N ASN A 12 -3.44 -9.38 5.30
CA ASN A 12 -3.20 -9.24 3.87
C ASN A 12 -2.88 -7.77 3.56
N ILE A 13 -1.97 -7.56 2.61
CA ILE A 13 -1.76 -6.23 2.03
C ILE A 13 -2.78 -6.06 0.90
N LEU A 14 -3.63 -5.04 1.02
CA LEU A 14 -4.56 -4.70 -0.04
C LEU A 14 -3.82 -4.04 -1.20
N THR A 15 -4.13 -4.50 -2.40
CA THR A 15 -3.54 -3.97 -3.64
C THR A 15 -4.62 -3.37 -4.52
N ARG A 16 -4.22 -2.46 -5.40
CA ARG A 16 -5.02 -1.79 -6.42
C ARG A 16 -4.29 -1.80 -7.76
N GLU A 17 -4.94 -1.33 -8.82
CA GLU A 17 -4.30 -1.09 -10.11
C GLU A 17 -3.14 -0.09 -9.95
N ALA A 18 -2.05 -0.32 -10.68
CA ALA A 18 -0.90 0.56 -10.60
C ALA A 18 -1.18 1.93 -11.23
N GLU A 19 -0.63 2.98 -10.62
CA GLU A 19 -0.76 4.36 -11.07
C GLU A 19 0.59 5.08 -11.06
N GLY A 20 0.66 6.20 -11.79
CA GLY A 20 1.86 7.03 -11.87
C GLY A 20 3.09 6.21 -12.28
N CYS A 21 4.20 6.39 -11.56
CA CYS A 21 5.46 5.72 -11.86
C CYS A 21 5.44 4.19 -11.62
N MET A 22 4.41 3.64 -10.95
CA MET A 22 4.31 2.20 -10.73
C MET A 22 3.89 1.43 -11.97
N THR A 23 3.18 2.08 -12.90
CA THR A 23 2.71 1.46 -14.16
C THR A 23 3.87 0.93 -15.01
N GLU A 24 5.05 1.55 -14.92
CA GLU A 24 6.28 1.13 -15.60
C GLU A 24 6.98 -0.06 -14.93
N ILE A 25 6.58 -0.41 -13.70
CA ILE A 25 7.22 -1.43 -12.86
C ILE A 25 6.36 -2.70 -12.79
N HIS A 26 5.07 -2.55 -12.48
CA HIS A 26 4.14 -3.66 -12.31
C HIS A 26 2.68 -3.19 -12.46
N HIS A 27 1.75 -4.09 -12.80
CA HIS A 27 0.33 -3.77 -13.02
C HIS A 27 -0.49 -3.58 -11.71
N ARG A 28 0.12 -3.81 -10.55
CA ARG A 28 -0.50 -3.67 -9.22
C ARG A 28 0.41 -2.91 -8.28
N MET A 29 -0.18 -2.16 -7.37
CA MET A 29 0.51 -1.47 -6.28
C MET A 29 -0.26 -1.65 -4.96
N PRO A 30 0.39 -1.55 -3.79
CA PRO A 30 -0.32 -1.53 -2.52
C PRO A 30 -1.22 -0.28 -2.40
N LEU A 31 -2.29 -0.37 -1.61
CA LEU A 31 -3.00 0.82 -1.16
C LEU A 31 -2.09 1.62 -0.22
N ILE A 32 -1.83 2.87 -0.59
CA ILE A 32 -1.02 3.79 0.22
C ILE A 32 -1.98 4.68 1.02
N LEU A 33 -1.74 4.81 2.32
CA LEU A 33 -2.50 5.66 3.23
C LEU A 33 -1.58 6.75 3.78
N HIS A 34 -2.10 7.97 3.88
CA HIS A 34 -1.48 9.01 4.67
C HIS A 34 -1.73 8.77 6.17
N ARG A 35 -0.89 9.37 7.00
CA ARG A 35 -0.96 9.18 8.45
C ARG A 35 -2.29 9.66 9.03
N GLU A 36 -2.83 10.73 8.47
CA GLU A 36 -4.08 11.37 8.88
C GLU A 36 -5.30 10.49 8.59
N GLU A 37 -5.16 9.50 7.70
CA GLU A 37 -6.25 8.60 7.28
C GLU A 37 -6.36 7.33 8.15
N MET A 38 -5.42 7.10 9.07
CA MET A 38 -5.35 5.86 9.84
C MET A 38 -6.61 5.61 10.68
N GLU A 39 -7.15 6.63 11.35
CA GLU A 39 -8.35 6.46 12.18
C GLU A 39 -9.56 6.09 11.32
N SER A 40 -9.77 6.81 10.22
CA SER A 40 -10.84 6.52 9.27
C SER A 40 -10.72 5.11 8.70
N TRP A 41 -9.50 4.68 8.34
CA TRP A 41 -9.23 3.33 7.83
C TRP A 41 -9.55 2.22 8.84
N LEU A 42 -9.21 2.44 10.11
CA LEU A 42 -9.37 1.45 11.17
C LEU A 42 -10.81 1.36 11.68
N PHE A 43 -11.51 2.50 11.78
CA PHE A 43 -12.74 2.59 12.56
C PHE A 43 -13.99 2.98 11.74
N SER A 44 -13.87 3.30 10.45
CA SER A 44 -15.02 3.59 9.59
C SER A 44 -14.97 2.77 8.30
N ILE A 45 -15.90 1.82 8.16
CA ILE A 45 -16.00 1.00 6.94
C ILE A 45 -16.27 1.88 5.71
N THR A 46 -17.20 2.81 5.82
CA THR A 46 -17.58 3.71 4.72
C THR A 46 -16.43 4.60 4.28
N GLU A 47 -15.62 5.13 5.20
CA GLU A 47 -14.44 5.91 4.82
C GLU A 47 -13.32 5.01 4.27
N ALA A 48 -13.13 3.81 4.84
CA ALA A 48 -12.17 2.84 4.30
C ALA A 48 -12.49 2.43 2.86
N GLU A 49 -13.76 2.26 2.51
CA GLU A 49 -14.20 2.00 1.13
C GLU A 49 -13.84 3.16 0.19
N LYS A 50 -14.07 4.41 0.60
CA LYS A 50 -13.66 5.59 -0.20
C LYS A 50 -12.15 5.66 -0.40
N LEU A 51 -11.38 5.28 0.62
CA LEU A 51 -9.91 5.25 0.53
C LEU A 51 -9.43 4.19 -0.47
N LEU A 52 -10.13 3.06 -0.60
CA LEU A 52 -9.76 2.01 -1.57
C LEU A 52 -9.79 2.51 -3.02
N ASP A 53 -10.72 3.42 -3.35
CA ASP A 53 -10.90 3.95 -4.70
C ASP A 53 -10.04 5.21 -4.99
N ARG A 54 -9.42 5.80 -3.97
CA ARG A 54 -8.70 7.09 -4.10
C ARG A 54 -7.41 6.97 -4.93
N HIS A 55 -7.20 7.81 -5.94
CA HIS A 55 -5.94 7.85 -6.70
C HIS A 55 -4.76 8.40 -5.90
N PHE A 56 -3.57 7.85 -6.15
CA PHE A 56 -2.32 8.28 -5.50
C PHE A 56 -1.31 8.78 -6.53
N THR A 57 -1.30 10.09 -6.75
CA THR A 57 -0.51 10.72 -7.82
C THR A 57 0.84 11.25 -7.36
N GLU A 58 1.09 11.36 -6.06
CA GLU A 58 2.34 11.96 -5.55
C GLU A 58 3.54 11.00 -5.56
N LEU A 59 3.35 9.72 -5.92
CA LEU A 59 4.44 8.74 -5.88
C LEU A 59 5.48 9.02 -6.98
N GLN A 60 6.67 9.42 -6.56
CA GLN A 60 7.80 9.68 -7.44
C GLN A 60 8.83 8.55 -7.35
N ARG A 61 9.27 8.06 -8.50
CA ARG A 61 10.35 7.08 -8.58
C ARG A 61 11.68 7.81 -8.50
N GLN A 62 12.42 7.61 -7.41
CA GLN A 62 13.79 8.09 -7.28
C GLN A 62 14.76 6.95 -7.61
N LYS A 63 15.68 7.20 -8.55
CA LYS A 63 16.78 6.26 -8.82
C LYS A 63 17.83 6.41 -7.72
N SER A 64 18.27 5.30 -7.13
CA SER A 64 19.42 5.30 -6.23
C SER A 64 20.70 5.50 -7.04
N GLU A 65 21.26 6.71 -7.07
CA GLU A 65 22.45 6.98 -7.89
C GLU A 65 23.75 6.39 -7.31
N THR A 66 23.78 5.97 -6.04
CA THR A 66 25.04 5.59 -5.35
C THR A 66 25.01 4.27 -4.59
N GLY A 67 23.90 3.53 -4.60
CA GLY A 67 23.81 2.22 -3.96
C GLY A 67 22.57 1.52 -4.46
N GLY A 68 22.73 0.57 -5.40
CA GLY A 68 21.61 -0.12 -6.03
C GLY A 68 20.65 -0.75 -5.01
N TYR A 69 19.43 -1.05 -5.47
CA TYR A 69 18.47 -1.83 -4.69
C TYR A 69 19.14 -3.12 -4.19
N ARG A 70 19.37 -3.21 -2.88
CA ARG A 70 19.85 -4.42 -2.25
C ARG A 70 18.65 -5.11 -1.62
N GLN A 71 18.16 -6.16 -2.29
CA GLN A 71 17.21 -7.07 -1.68
C GLN A 71 17.84 -7.62 -0.39
N MET A 72 17.18 -7.37 0.74
CA MET A 72 17.59 -7.99 1.99
C MET A 72 17.34 -9.49 1.86
N SER A 73 18.39 -10.29 1.98
CA SER A 73 18.20 -11.74 2.14
C SER A 73 17.47 -11.96 3.45
N LEU A 74 16.40 -12.74 3.42
CA LEU A 74 15.69 -13.17 4.62
C LEU A 74 16.38 -14.37 5.29
N PHE A 75 17.54 -14.80 4.80
CA PHE A 75 18.41 -15.85 5.37
C PHE A 75 19.89 -15.54 5.16
#